data_AF-A0A434I635-F1
#
_entry.id   AF-A0A434I635-F1
#
_cell.length_a   1.000
_cell.length_b   1.000
_cell.length_c   1.000
_cell.angle_alpha   90.00
_cell.angle_beta   90.00
_cell.angle_gamma   90.00
#
_symmetry.space_group_name_H-M   'P 1'
#
loop_
_entity.id
_entity.type
_entity.pdbx_description
1 polymer ?
#
loop_
_entity_poly.entity_id
_entity_poly.type
_entity_poly.pdbx_seq_one_letter_code
_entity_poly.pdbx_strand_id
1 'polypeptide(L)'
;MTSSALARLAFWAKGMVSINDARMEWPGFSYTDAEWARMRTLSEPIGVGTYQLFTIVNAVIFIIIAADGIFGAFLPLATLVFPVPA
;
A
#
# COMPACT_ATOMS: atom_id res chain seq x y z
N MET A 1 5.58 22.76 -4.86
CA MET A 1 5.72 21.30 -4.65
C MET A 1 6.73 20.76 -5.66
N THR A 2 7.62 19.86 -5.27
CA THR A 2 8.52 19.19 -6.21
C THR A 2 7.75 18.16 -7.05
N SER A 3 8.21 17.87 -8.27
CA SER A 3 7.59 16.89 -9.18
C SER A 3 7.37 15.53 -8.49
N SER A 4 8.31 15.10 -7.64
CA SER A 4 8.21 13.86 -6.85
C SER A 4 7.09 13.89 -5.79
N ALA A 5 6.91 15.00 -5.08
CA ALA A 5 5.83 15.14 -4.11
C ALA A 5 4.46 15.09 -4.78
N LEU A 6 4.33 15.69 -5.96
CA LEU A 6 3.10 15.66 -6.75
C LEU A 6 2.80 14.23 -7.24
N ALA A 7 3.82 13.49 -7.69
CA ALA A 7 3.66 12.09 -8.10
C ALA A 7 3.17 11.21 -6.95
N ARG A 8 3.74 11.34 -5.74
CA ARG A 8 3.29 10.58 -4.56
C ARG A 8 1.83 10.88 -4.20
N LEU A 9 1.43 12.15 -4.26
CA LEU A 9 0.06 12.57 -4.02
C LEU A 9 -0.91 12.02 -5.08
N ALA A 10 -0.50 11.95 -6.35
CA ALA A 10 -1.30 11.34 -7.40
C ALA A 10 -1.51 9.84 -7.17
N PHE A 11 -0.45 9.10 -6.78
CA PHE A 11 -0.56 7.66 -6.45
C PHE A 11 -1.45 7.43 -5.23
N TRP A 12 -1.32 8.27 -4.21
CA TRP A 12 -2.20 8.23 -3.05
C TRP A 12 -3.66 8.50 -3.43
N ALA A 13 -3.91 9.56 -4.22
CA ALA A 13 -5.26 9.90 -4.68
C ALA A 13 -5.90 8.78 -5.51
N LYS A 14 -5.11 8.08 -6.35
CA LYS A 14 -5.60 6.93 -7.13
C LYS A 14 -6.10 5.80 -6.22
N GLY A 15 -5.38 5.51 -5.14
CA GLY A 15 -5.81 4.54 -4.14
C GLY A 15 -7.09 4.97 -3.43
N MET A 16 -7.14 6.21 -2.96
CA MET A 16 -8.31 6.73 -2.24
C MET A 16 -9.58 6.75 -3.10
N VAL A 17 -9.46 7.12 -4.38
CA VAL A 17 -10.58 7.07 -5.33
C VAL A 17 -11.05 5.62 -5.53
N SER A 18 -10.13 4.65 -5.66
CA SER A 18 -10.53 3.24 -5.79
C SER A 18 -11.27 2.69 -4.56
N ILE A 19 -10.90 3.13 -3.36
CA ILE A 19 -11.58 2.78 -2.10
C ILE A 19 -12.98 3.41 -2.05
N ASN A 20 -13.09 4.69 -2.45
CA ASN A 20 -14.37 5.39 -2.54
C ASN A 20 -15.32 4.73 -3.55
N ASP A 21 -14.81 4.38 -4.74
CA ASP A 21 -15.58 3.71 -5.80
C ASP A 21 -16.06 2.31 -5.34
N ALA A 22 -15.27 1.62 -4.52
CA ALA A 22 -15.65 0.36 -3.87
C ALA A 22 -16.61 0.51 -2.68
N ARG A 23 -17.02 1.75 -2.35
CA ARG A 23 -17.85 2.09 -1.17
C ARG A 23 -17.27 1.59 0.16
N MET A 24 -15.94 1.49 0.23
CA MET A 24 -15.23 1.10 1.44
C MET A 24 -15.00 2.35 2.30
N GLU A 25 -16.09 2.87 2.88
CA GLU A 25 -16.04 4.05 3.75
C GLU A 25 -15.56 3.65 5.15
N TRP A 26 -14.63 4.43 5.70
CA TRP A 26 -14.13 4.24 7.06
C TRP A 26 -14.74 5.28 8.02
N PRO A 27 -15.25 4.87 9.19
CA PRO A 27 -15.84 5.81 10.14
C PRO A 27 -14.86 6.90 10.55
N GLY A 28 -15.27 8.17 10.46
CA GLY A 28 -14.44 9.33 10.81
C GLY A 28 -13.53 9.84 9.69
N PHE A 29 -13.56 9.21 8.51
CA PHE A 29 -12.80 9.65 7.35
C PHE A 29 -13.75 9.96 6.19
N SER A 30 -14.16 11.22 6.07
CA SER A 30 -15.00 11.71 4.98
C SER A 30 -14.34 12.89 4.29
N TYR A 31 -14.35 12.86 2.96
CA TYR A 31 -14.03 14.00 2.12
C TYR A 31 -15.32 14.56 1.55
N THR A 32 -15.35 15.86 1.34
CA THR A 32 -16.42 16.54 0.60
C THR A 32 -16.38 16.12 -0.88
N ASP A 33 -17.51 16.26 -1.58
CA ASP A 33 -17.58 15.97 -3.02
C ASP A 33 -16.56 16.79 -3.83
N ALA A 34 -16.30 18.02 -3.41
CA ALA A 34 -15.31 18.90 -4.04
C ALA A 34 -13.85 18.42 -3.81
N GLU A 35 -13.57 17.76 -2.70
CA GLU A 35 -12.27 17.13 -2.44
C GLU A 35 -12.11 15.85 -3.26
N TRP A 36 -13.15 15.03 -3.34
CA TRP A 36 -13.16 13.85 -4.21
C TRP A 36 -12.97 14.20 -5.68
N ALA A 37 -13.63 15.26 -6.16
CA ALA A 37 -13.44 15.77 -7.52
C ALA A 37 -11.96 16.15 -7.78
N ARG A 38 -11.32 16.86 -6.84
CA ARG A 38 -9.90 17.22 -6.93
C ARG A 38 -8.99 15.98 -6.91
N MET A 39 -9.30 14.97 -6.11
CA MET A 39 -8.54 13.70 -6.09
C MET A 39 -8.69 12.91 -7.40
N ARG A 40 -9.87 12.91 -8.01
CA ARG A 40 -10.08 12.28 -9.33
C ARG A 40 -9.23 12.95 -10.39
N THR A 41 -9.23 14.29 -10.47
CA THR A 41 -8.36 15.03 -11.40
C THR A 41 -6.88 14.77 -11.15
N LEU A 42 -6.45 14.69 -9.89
CA LEU A 42 -5.06 14.43 -9.54
C LEU A 42 -4.61 13.00 -9.91
N SER A 43 -5.53 12.04 -9.88
CA SER A 43 -5.27 10.61 -10.15
C SER A 43 -5.50 10.17 -11.59
N GLU A 44 -6.19 10.99 -12.40
CA GLU A 44 -6.42 10.79 -13.84
C GLU A 44 -5.17 10.40 -14.64
N PRO A 45 -3.98 11.05 -14.46
CA PRO A 45 -2.78 10.66 -15.21
C PRO A 45 -2.22 9.28 -14.82
N ILE A 46 -2.69 8.66 -13.74
CA ILE A 46 -2.28 7.32 -13.32
C ILE A 46 -3.25 6.29 -13.91
N GLY A 47 -2.79 5.60 -14.94
CA GLY A 47 -3.49 4.45 -15.50
C GLY A 47 -3.72 3.36 -14.45
N VAL A 48 -4.87 2.69 -14.53
CA VAL A 48 -5.25 1.60 -13.62
C VAL A 48 -4.19 0.48 -13.60
N GLY A 49 -3.64 0.14 -14.77
CA GLY A 49 -2.57 -0.86 -14.88
C GLY A 49 -1.28 -0.47 -14.18
N THR A 50 -0.86 0.81 -14.27
CA THR A 50 0.35 1.31 -13.59
C THR A 50 0.18 1.30 -12.07
N TYR A 51 -1.00 1.68 -11.59
CA TYR A 51 -1.32 1.62 -10.16
C TYR A 51 -1.33 0.18 -9.64
N GLN A 52 -1.92 -0.75 -10.38
CA GLN A 52 -1.94 -2.16 -10.02
C GLN A 52 -0.54 -2.77 -10.00
N LEU A 53 0.31 -2.43 -10.97
CA LEU A 53 1.70 -2.86 -10.99
C LEU A 53 2.48 -2.31 -9.78
N PHE A 54 2.29 -1.04 -9.44
CA PHE A 54 2.87 -0.45 -8.22
C PHE A 54 2.45 -1.21 -6.96
N THR A 55 1.16 -1.52 -6.83
CA THR A 55 0.62 -2.29 -5.69
C THR A 55 1.21 -3.69 -5.63
N ILE A 56 1.29 -4.40 -6.76
CA ILE A 56 1.88 -5.75 -6.83
C ILE A 56 3.35 -5.71 -6.44
N VAL A 57 4.14 -4.79 -7.01
CA VAL A 57 5.57 -4.67 -6.71
C VAL A 57 5.77 -4.36 -5.23
N ASN A 58 5.01 -3.43 -4.66
CA ASN A 58 5.11 -3.10 -3.25
C ASN A 58 4.72 -4.28 -2.35
N ALA A 59 3.67 -5.03 -2.71
CA ALA A 59 3.26 -6.22 -1.99
C ALA A 59 4.35 -7.31 -2.01
N VAL A 60 4.95 -7.57 -3.17
CA VAL A 60 6.05 -8.54 -3.32
C VAL A 60 7.25 -8.14 -2.46
N ILE A 61 7.63 -6.86 -2.46
CA ILE A 61 8.74 -6.37 -1.62
C ILE A 61 8.43 -6.60 -0.13
N PHE A 62 7.22 -6.26 0.32
CA PHE A 62 6.81 -6.49 1.71
C PHE A 62 6.84 -7.97 2.10
N ILE A 63 6.35 -8.85 1.21
CA ILE A 63 6.37 -10.31 1.45
C ILE A 63 7.80 -10.81 1.57
N ILE A 64 8.72 -10.36 0.70
CA ILE A 64 10.13 -10.76 0.76
C ILE A 64 10.76 -10.32 2.08
N ILE A 65 10.59 -9.06 2.47
CA ILE A 65 11.13 -8.54 3.74
C ILE A 65 10.57 -9.32 4.94
N ALA A 66 9.27 -9.63 4.93
CA ALA A 66 8.65 -10.42 5.98
C ALA A 66 9.21 -11.85 6.02
N ALA A 67 9.37 -12.49 4.85
CA ALA A 67 9.97 -13.82 4.76
C ALA A 67 11.41 -13.83 5.28
N ASP A 68 12.23 -12.85 4.91
CA ASP A 68 13.60 -12.71 5.42
C ASP A 68 13.62 -12.54 6.94
N GLY A 69 12.71 -11.76 7.52
CA GLY A 69 12.56 -11.65 8.97
C GLY A 69 12.18 -12.99 9.63
N ILE A 70 11.30 -13.75 9.01
CA ILE A 70 10.85 -15.04 9.53
C ILE A 70 11.98 -16.09 9.44
N PHE A 71 12.56 -16.27 8.26
CA PHE A 71 13.58 -17.30 8.02
C PHE A 71 14.96 -16.92 8.57
N GLY A 72 15.31 -15.63 8.54
CA GLY A 72 16.61 -15.13 8.96
C GLY A 72 16.73 -14.85 10.45
N ALA A 73 15.64 -14.49 11.13
CA ALA A 73 15.66 -14.17 12.55
C ALA A 73 14.72 -15.04 13.38
N PHE A 74 13.43 -15.04 13.05
CA PHE A 74 12.42 -15.66 13.91
C PHE A 74 12.62 -17.18 14.06
N LEU A 75 12.72 -17.91 12.95
CA LEU A 75 12.88 -19.37 12.98
C LEU A 75 14.20 -19.79 13.66
N PRO A 76 15.37 -19.22 13.32
CA PRO A 76 16.61 -19.53 14.04
C PRO A 76 16.51 -19.27 15.55
N LEU A 77 15.98 -18.11 15.95
CA LEU A 77 15.79 -17.79 17.37
C LEU A 77 14.81 -18.75 18.04
N ALA A 78 13.71 -19.10 17.38
CA ALA A 78 12.75 -20.07 17.89
C ALA A 78 13.39 -21.45 18.08
N THR A 79 14.24 -21.90 17.16
CA THR A 79 14.96 -23.18 17.29
C THR A 79 15.98 -23.19 18.43
N LEU A 80 16.58 -22.04 18.76
CA LEU A 80 17.52 -21.90 19.88
C LEU A 80 16.80 -21.83 21.24
N VAL A 81 15.67 -21.12 21.31
CA VAL A 81 14.92 -20.87 22.55
C VAL A 81 13.99 -22.03 22.90
N PHE A 82 13.41 -22.68 21.89
CA PHE A 82 12.52 -23.83 22.04
C PHE A 82 13.05 -25.02 21.22
N PRO A 83 14.16 -25.63 21.63
CA PRO A 83 14.66 -26.82 20.95
C PRO A 83 13.62 -27.94 21.08
N VAL A 84 13.11 -28.41 19.95
CA VAL A 84 12.30 -29.63 19.91
C VAL A 84 13.24 -30.80 20.23
N PRO A 85 13.05 -31.53 21.33
CA PRO A 85 13.90 -32.68 21.62
C PRO A 85 13.68 -33.73 20.52
N ALA A 86 14.80 -34.27 20.03
CA ALA A 86 14.83 -35.34 19.03
C ALA A 86 14.17 -36.63 19.56
#